data_AF-A0A913XFD0-F1
#
_entry.id   AF-A0A913XFD0-F1
#
_cell.length_a   1.000
_cell.length_b   1.000
_cell.length_c   1.000
_cell.angle_alpha   90.00
_cell.angle_beta   90.00
_cell.angle_gamma   90.00
#
_symmetry.space_group_name_H-M   'P 1'
#
loop_
_entity.id
_entity.type
_entity.pdbx_description
1 polymer ?
#
loop_
_entity_poly.entity_id
_entity_poly.type
_entity_poly.pdbx_seq_one_letter_code
_entity_poly.pdbx_strand_id
1 'polypeptide(L)'
;MTSDYSNKSNQSNGDNNLHANNDNLSDVITKKLEELFDEAIVSKCKDEDVTYKEAIQDLLSKEADSPIYTKLGLNYGKAIRFRNEFSKLFSPTTLTLAKGKNKRSMGKLESCTPEMKRLYLQKRKRVVTLTKTHWKNDFPKFHTPESKAELLEFAESIEQDCAIPGIGFGIDGICDHIRSYFSEQRRYSKFRRSSEESSDSSSGNGDTPPEPRMTMVCVAVPGLSMIIHSLH
;
A
#
# COMPACT_ATOMS: atom_id res chain seq x y z
N MET A 1 -29.99 42.34 48.53
CA MET A 1 -30.09 41.35 47.44
C MET A 1 -28.73 41.33 46.75
N THR A 2 -27.77 40.53 47.25
CA THR A 2 -27.36 39.21 46.69
C THR A 2 -26.85 39.36 45.24
N SER A 3 -25.63 39.02 44.83
CA SER A 3 -24.66 38.02 45.28
C SER A 3 -23.30 38.31 44.62
N ASP A 4 -22.23 37.93 45.31
CA ASP A 4 -20.85 37.77 44.80
C ASP A 4 -20.75 36.89 43.54
N TYR A 5 -19.69 37.10 42.73
CA TYR A 5 -18.76 36.02 42.34
C TYR A 5 -17.44 36.61 41.77
N SER A 6 -16.36 36.41 42.54
CA SER A 6 -14.98 36.35 42.06
C SER A 6 -14.76 35.08 41.22
N ASN A 7 -14.01 35.16 40.11
CA ASN A 7 -12.78 34.34 39.91
C ASN A 7 -12.11 34.48 38.53
N LYS A 8 -10.77 34.59 38.62
CA LYS A 8 -9.71 33.92 37.83
C LYS A 8 -9.51 34.23 36.35
N SER A 9 -8.43 34.98 36.11
CA SER A 9 -7.23 34.57 35.36
C SER A 9 -7.35 33.34 34.45
N ASN A 10 -7.02 33.52 33.16
CA ASN A 10 -6.05 32.65 32.49
C ASN A 10 -5.41 33.35 31.28
N GLN A 11 -4.08 33.40 31.33
CA GLN A 11 -3.20 33.62 30.20
C GLN A 11 -3.59 32.71 29.02
N SER A 12 -3.82 33.31 27.85
CA SER A 12 -3.67 32.62 26.57
C SER A 12 -2.25 32.90 26.06
N ASN A 13 -1.29 32.14 26.59
CA ASN A 13 -0.04 31.86 25.87
C ASN A 13 -0.40 30.91 24.73
N GLY A 14 -0.43 31.41 23.50
CA GLY A 14 -0.84 30.61 22.33
C GLY A 14 -0.09 30.88 21.03
N ASP A 15 0.79 31.88 20.94
CA ASP A 15 1.33 32.33 19.64
C ASP A 15 2.75 31.83 19.31
N ASN A 16 3.39 31.04 20.18
CA ASN A 16 4.81 30.71 20.04
C ASN A 16 5.15 29.33 19.45
N ASN A 17 4.17 28.56 18.93
CA ASN A 17 4.43 27.16 18.51
C ASN A 17 4.29 26.89 16.99
N LEU A 18 4.04 27.92 16.18
CA LEU A 18 4.02 27.81 14.71
C LEU A 18 5.37 28.18 14.06
N HIS A 19 6.18 29.00 14.72
CA HIS A 19 7.47 29.46 14.18
C HIS A 19 8.55 28.36 14.25
N ALA A 20 8.67 27.68 15.39
CA ALA A 20 9.72 26.68 15.62
C ALA A 20 9.65 25.43 14.72
N ASN A 21 8.45 25.11 14.17
CA ASN A 21 8.29 24.00 13.22
C ASN A 21 8.62 24.39 11.77
N ASN A 22 8.56 25.69 11.45
CA ASN A 22 8.90 26.20 10.11
C ASN A 22 10.41 26.43 9.95
N ASP A 23 11.12 26.85 11.00
CA ASP A 23 12.57 27.07 10.96
C ASP A 23 13.33 25.77 10.66
N ASN A 24 12.94 24.67 11.31
CA ASN A 24 13.52 23.34 11.04
C ASN A 24 13.27 22.86 9.61
N LEU A 25 12.09 23.16 9.04
CA LEU A 25 11.77 22.75 7.67
C LEU A 25 12.51 23.61 6.63
N SER A 26 12.69 24.91 6.89
CA SER A 26 13.48 25.82 6.06
C SER A 26 14.95 25.38 5.98
N ASP A 27 15.52 24.95 7.11
CA ASP A 27 16.88 24.39 7.16
C ASP A 27 16.99 23.10 6.33
N VAL A 28 15.98 22.23 6.40
CA VAL A 28 15.92 20.98 5.60
C VAL A 28 15.81 21.29 4.10
N ILE A 29 14.99 22.27 3.70
CA ILE A 29 14.85 22.71 2.31
C ILE A 29 16.18 23.28 1.81
N THR A 30 16.81 24.15 2.59
CA THR A 30 18.08 24.80 2.25
C THR A 30 19.20 23.78 2.06
N LYS A 31 19.33 22.82 2.99
CA LYS A 31 20.27 21.72 2.85
C LYS A 31 19.99 20.88 1.61
N LYS A 32 18.72 20.63 1.28
CA LYS A 32 18.34 19.88 0.07
C LYS A 32 18.68 20.63 -1.21
N LEU A 33 18.55 21.95 -1.23
CA LEU A 33 18.97 22.78 -2.35
C LEU A 33 20.49 22.68 -2.57
N GLU A 34 21.26 22.76 -1.48
CA GLU A 34 22.73 22.62 -1.49
C GLU A 34 23.20 21.24 -1.95
N GLU A 35 22.44 20.18 -1.66
CA GLU A 35 22.73 18.82 -2.15
C GLU A 35 22.44 18.64 -3.66
N LEU A 36 21.47 19.36 -4.21
CA LEU A 36 20.92 19.09 -5.54
C LEU A 36 21.40 20.05 -6.63
N PHE A 37 21.81 21.26 -6.25
CA PHE A 37 22.11 22.33 -7.19
C PHE A 37 23.42 23.03 -6.87
N ASP A 38 23.98 23.66 -7.90
CA ASP A 38 25.20 24.44 -7.80
C ASP A 38 25.00 25.66 -6.88
N GLU A 39 26.07 26.12 -6.23
CA GLU A 39 26.05 27.24 -5.28
C GLU A 39 25.42 28.52 -5.86
N ALA A 40 25.59 28.75 -7.17
CA ALA A 40 24.98 29.88 -7.87
C ALA A 40 23.44 29.83 -7.91
N ILE A 41 22.85 28.63 -7.97
CA ILE A 41 21.39 28.43 -7.94
C ILE A 41 20.89 28.54 -6.51
N VAL A 42 21.63 27.97 -5.56
CA VAL A 42 21.29 28.06 -4.13
C VAL A 42 21.27 29.52 -3.68
N SER A 43 22.27 30.32 -4.07
CA SER A 43 22.32 31.76 -3.76
C SER A 43 21.08 32.47 -4.29
N LYS A 44 20.71 32.24 -5.55
CA LYS A 44 19.50 32.86 -6.14
C LYS A 44 18.20 32.43 -5.45
N CYS A 45 18.11 31.17 -5.01
CA CYS A 45 16.97 30.71 -4.23
C CYS A 45 16.92 31.39 -2.85
N LYS A 46 18.07 31.67 -2.23
CA LYS A 46 18.14 32.45 -0.98
C LYS A 46 17.75 33.91 -1.20
N ASP A 47 18.22 34.52 -2.30
CA ASP A 47 17.95 35.93 -2.63
C ASP A 47 16.46 36.21 -2.95
N GLU A 48 15.75 35.23 -3.53
CA GLU A 48 14.32 35.34 -3.86
C GLU A 48 13.41 34.71 -2.78
N ASP A 49 13.94 34.47 -1.57
CA ASP A 49 13.26 33.85 -0.43
C ASP A 49 12.59 32.49 -0.75
N VAL A 50 13.16 31.71 -1.68
CA VAL A 50 12.69 30.37 -2.07
C VAL A 50 13.23 29.31 -1.10
N THR A 51 13.20 29.59 0.20
CA THR A 51 13.71 28.70 1.26
C THR A 51 12.62 28.21 2.19
N TYR A 52 11.44 28.86 2.19
CA TYR A 52 10.30 28.45 2.99
C TYR A 52 9.29 27.58 2.22
N LYS A 53 8.49 26.84 2.97
CA LYS A 53 7.57 25.82 2.49
C LYS A 53 6.60 26.33 1.43
N GLU A 54 5.97 27.47 1.68
CA GLU A 54 4.91 28.02 0.84
C GLU A 54 5.47 28.45 -0.54
N ALA A 55 6.68 29.02 -0.58
CA ALA A 55 7.35 29.35 -1.84
C ALA A 55 7.64 28.10 -2.68
N ILE A 56 8.13 27.03 -2.05
CA ILE A 56 8.37 25.78 -2.78
C ILE A 56 7.05 25.15 -3.26
N GLN A 57 5.97 25.20 -2.46
CA GLN A 57 4.66 24.70 -2.88
C GLN A 57 4.06 25.48 -4.06
N ASP A 58 4.22 26.82 -4.10
CA ASP A 58 3.79 27.61 -5.26
C ASP A 58 4.61 27.25 -6.50
N LEU A 59 5.93 27.08 -6.37
CA LEU A 59 6.80 26.62 -7.45
C LEU A 59 6.38 25.24 -7.97
N LEU A 60 6.12 24.28 -7.09
CA LEU A 60 5.67 22.94 -7.47
C LEU A 60 4.36 22.95 -8.27
N SER A 61 3.50 23.94 -8.02
CA SER A 61 2.24 24.14 -8.72
C SER A 61 2.42 24.68 -10.14
N LYS A 62 3.59 25.22 -10.49
CA LYS A 62 3.92 25.67 -11.85
C LYS A 62 4.49 24.53 -12.70
N GLU A 63 4.37 24.68 -14.01
CA GLU A 63 5.00 23.78 -14.98
C GLU A 63 6.51 24.02 -15.08
N ALA A 64 7.27 22.99 -15.46
CA ALA A 64 8.74 23.05 -15.46
C ALA A 64 9.34 23.95 -16.56
N ASP A 65 8.51 24.35 -17.52
CA ASP A 65 8.81 25.34 -18.56
C ASP A 65 8.49 26.78 -18.12
N SER A 66 7.95 26.96 -16.91
CA SER A 66 7.60 28.28 -16.39
C SER A 66 8.82 29.22 -16.30
N PRO A 67 8.67 30.50 -16.67
CA PRO A 67 9.77 31.46 -16.65
C PRO A 67 10.37 31.68 -15.25
N ILE A 68 9.63 31.36 -14.19
CA ILE A 68 10.12 31.45 -12.80
C ILE A 68 11.34 30.53 -12.58
N TYR A 69 11.35 29.34 -13.17
CA TYR A 69 12.48 28.43 -13.07
C TYR A 69 13.72 28.98 -13.79
N THR A 70 13.51 29.62 -14.95
CA THR A 70 14.58 30.28 -15.68
C THR A 70 15.16 31.47 -14.89
N LYS A 71 14.30 32.25 -14.21
CA LYS A 71 14.72 33.35 -13.32
C LYS A 71 15.63 32.84 -12.18
N LEU A 72 15.28 31.68 -11.61
CA LEU A 72 16.06 30.97 -10.59
C LEU A 72 17.32 30.27 -11.14
N GLY A 73 17.60 30.37 -12.45
CA GLY A 73 18.76 29.72 -13.08
C GLY A 73 18.59 28.21 -13.29
N LEU A 74 17.37 27.70 -13.15
CA LEU A 74 17.03 26.30 -13.41
C LEU A 74 16.65 26.16 -14.89
N ASN A 75 17.44 25.38 -15.64
CA ASN A 75 17.03 24.92 -16.96
C ASN A 75 15.88 23.90 -16.83
N TYR A 76 15.16 23.62 -17.92
CA TYR A 76 14.02 22.70 -17.91
C TYR A 76 14.32 21.36 -17.22
N GLY A 77 15.48 20.74 -17.49
CA GLY A 77 15.87 19.49 -16.84
C GLY A 77 16.10 19.63 -15.33
N LYS A 78 16.71 20.74 -14.90
CA LYS A 78 16.90 21.08 -13.48
C LYS A 78 15.55 21.40 -12.80
N ALA A 79 14.61 22.04 -13.49
CA ALA A 79 13.26 22.30 -13.00
C ALA A 79 12.45 21.01 -12.80
N ILE A 80 12.54 20.06 -13.73
CA ILE A 80 11.94 18.73 -13.57
C ILE A 80 12.53 17.99 -12.36
N ARG A 81 13.85 18.03 -12.18
CA ARG A 81 14.52 17.44 -11.01
C ARG A 81 14.08 18.10 -9.71
N PHE A 82 14.01 19.43 -9.69
CA PHE A 82 13.49 20.19 -8.57
C PHE A 82 12.08 19.71 -8.19
N ARG A 83 11.15 19.67 -9.17
CA ARG A 83 9.77 19.25 -8.92
C ARG A 83 9.69 17.82 -8.37
N ASN A 84 10.48 16.90 -8.90
CA ASN A 84 10.50 15.51 -8.43
C ASN A 84 11.07 15.36 -7.02
N GLU A 85 12.10 16.10 -6.64
CA GLU A 85 12.71 15.96 -5.30
C GLU A 85 11.89 16.69 -4.23
N PHE A 86 11.43 17.91 -4.52
CA PHE A 86 10.67 18.69 -3.56
C PHE A 86 9.23 18.21 -3.41
N SER A 87 8.60 17.61 -4.44
CA SER A 87 7.28 16.97 -4.26
C SER A 87 7.31 15.84 -3.22
N LYS A 88 8.43 15.11 -3.07
CA LYS A 88 8.60 14.11 -2.02
C LYS A 88 8.62 14.74 -0.63
N LEU A 89 9.25 15.93 -0.50
CA LEU A 89 9.38 16.64 0.78
C LEU A 89 8.04 17.22 1.28
N PHE A 90 7.20 17.73 0.39
CA PHE A 90 5.92 18.37 0.77
C PHE A 90 4.70 17.46 0.68
N SER A 91 4.86 16.23 0.19
CA SER A 91 3.80 15.23 0.34
C SER A 91 3.58 14.94 1.84
N PRO A 92 2.34 14.99 2.35
CA PRO A 92 2.06 14.59 3.72
C PRO A 92 2.43 13.11 3.87
N THR A 93 3.58 12.85 4.48
CA THR A 93 4.08 11.50 4.76
C THR A 93 4.27 10.63 3.51
N THR A 94 5.27 10.94 2.69
CA THR A 94 6.04 9.87 2.01
C THR A 94 7.54 10.02 2.22
N LEU A 95 7.98 9.95 3.48
CA LEU A 95 9.32 9.41 3.76
C LEU A 95 9.38 8.03 3.11
N THR A 96 10.05 7.92 1.96
CA THR A 96 10.44 6.64 1.34
C THR A 96 9.35 5.58 1.38
N LEU A 97 8.30 5.73 0.58
CA LEU A 97 7.56 4.54 0.15
C LEU A 97 8.40 3.85 -0.92
N ALA A 98 9.37 3.05 -0.48
CA ALA A 98 9.96 1.99 -1.25
C ALA A 98 8.84 1.06 -1.75
N LYS A 99 8.09 1.41 -2.82
CA LYS A 99 6.94 0.65 -3.36
C LYS A 99 6.28 -0.20 -2.26
N GLY A 100 5.88 0.51 -1.22
CA GLY A 100 5.67 -0.05 0.09
C GLY A 100 4.35 -0.75 0.01
N LYS A 101 4.41 -2.06 -0.21
CA LYS A 101 3.26 -2.95 -0.23
C LYS A 101 2.31 -2.48 0.89
N ASN A 102 1.11 -2.02 0.57
CA ASN A 102 0.02 -1.78 1.54
C ASN A 102 -0.49 -3.09 2.16
N LYS A 103 0.29 -4.16 2.05
CA LYS A 103 0.24 -5.26 2.99
C LYS A 103 0.73 -4.68 4.32
N ARG A 104 -0.18 -4.43 5.29
CA ARG A 104 0.26 -4.39 6.68
C ARG A 104 1.01 -5.70 6.93
N SER A 105 2.33 -5.61 7.00
CA SER A 105 3.21 -6.70 7.42
C SER A 105 2.73 -7.18 8.80
N MET A 106 3.00 -8.42 9.18
CA MET A 106 2.62 -8.92 10.52
C MET A 106 3.07 -7.95 11.63
N GLY A 107 4.24 -7.31 11.48
CA GLY A 107 4.71 -6.26 12.39
C GLY A 107 3.82 -5.00 12.49
N LYS A 108 3.11 -4.59 11.43
CA LYS A 108 2.12 -3.49 11.50
C LYS A 108 0.78 -3.93 12.10
N LEU A 109 0.55 -5.23 12.21
CA LEU A 109 -0.61 -5.79 12.89
C LEU A 109 -0.31 -6.07 14.37
N GLU A 110 0.96 -6.12 14.79
CA GLU A 110 1.34 -6.46 16.18
C GLU A 110 0.69 -5.56 17.22
N SER A 111 0.57 -4.27 16.92
CA SER A 111 -0.12 -3.25 17.74
C SER A 111 -1.66 -3.36 17.72
N CYS A 112 -2.24 -4.19 16.86
CA CYS A 112 -3.69 -4.44 16.82
C CYS A 112 -4.08 -5.57 17.78
N THR A 113 -5.31 -5.51 18.28
CA THR A 113 -5.89 -6.56 19.13
C THR A 113 -5.93 -7.91 18.38
N PRO A 114 -5.84 -9.05 19.08
CA PRO A 114 -5.93 -10.38 18.47
C PRO A 114 -7.20 -10.59 17.64
N GLU A 115 -8.33 -10.04 18.07
CA GLU A 115 -9.60 -10.11 17.34
C GLU A 115 -9.54 -9.37 16.01
N MET A 116 -8.90 -8.19 16.00
CA MET A 116 -8.70 -7.37 14.82
C MET A 116 -7.76 -8.06 13.81
N LYS A 117 -6.73 -8.76 14.30
CA LYS A 117 -5.87 -9.63 13.48
C LYS A 117 -6.66 -10.76 12.84
N ARG A 118 -7.52 -11.43 13.61
CA ARG A 118 -8.37 -12.53 13.12
C ARG A 118 -9.32 -12.05 12.03
N LEU A 119 -9.99 -10.91 12.26
CA LEU A 119 -10.87 -10.28 11.29
C LEU A 119 -10.14 -9.93 10.00
N TYR A 120 -8.98 -9.28 10.09
CA TYR A 120 -8.14 -8.96 8.94
C TYR A 120 -7.75 -10.18 8.10
N LEU A 121 -7.33 -11.27 8.74
CA LEU A 121 -6.99 -12.50 8.04
C LEU A 121 -8.22 -13.14 7.36
N GLN A 122 -9.38 -13.09 8.03
CA GLN A 122 -10.63 -13.58 7.45
C GLN A 122 -11.02 -12.77 6.20
N LYS A 123 -10.99 -11.44 6.28
CA LYS A 123 -11.30 -10.57 5.14
C LYS A 123 -10.30 -10.77 4.00
N ARG A 124 -9.00 -10.90 4.27
CA ARG A 124 -7.99 -11.20 3.23
C ARG A 124 -8.19 -12.54 2.54
N LYS A 125 -8.63 -13.57 3.27
CA LYS A 125 -9.02 -14.85 2.68
C LYS A 125 -10.24 -14.67 1.77
N ARG A 126 -11.25 -13.90 2.22
CA ARG A 126 -12.45 -13.61 1.42
C ARG A 126 -12.12 -12.90 0.11
N VAL A 127 -11.26 -11.88 0.14
CA VAL A 127 -10.77 -11.19 -1.07
C VAL A 127 -10.18 -12.20 -2.05
N VAL A 128 -9.25 -13.06 -1.61
CA VAL A 128 -8.63 -14.07 -2.49
C VAL A 128 -9.66 -14.98 -3.15
N THR A 129 -10.65 -15.46 -2.40
CA THR A 129 -11.71 -16.30 -2.95
C THR A 129 -12.50 -15.56 -4.04
N LEU A 130 -12.88 -14.31 -3.79
CA LEU A 130 -13.60 -13.48 -4.77
C LEU A 130 -12.76 -13.21 -6.02
N THR A 131 -11.47 -12.90 -5.83
CA THR A 131 -10.53 -12.66 -6.94
C THR A 131 -10.37 -13.91 -7.82
N LYS A 132 -10.28 -15.11 -7.22
CA LYS A 132 -10.21 -16.37 -7.99
C LYS A 132 -11.44 -16.60 -8.84
N THR A 133 -12.62 -16.29 -8.32
CA THR A 133 -13.88 -16.40 -9.06
C THR A 133 -13.94 -15.40 -10.20
N HIS A 134 -13.56 -14.14 -9.96
CA HIS A 134 -13.62 -13.07 -10.96
C HIS A 134 -12.71 -13.32 -12.16
N TRP A 135 -11.44 -13.66 -11.91
CA TRP A 135 -10.47 -13.92 -12.98
C TRP A 135 -10.33 -15.40 -13.33
N LYS A 136 -11.22 -16.30 -12.88
CA LYS A 136 -11.23 -17.74 -13.23
C LYS A 136 -9.89 -18.47 -13.07
N ASN A 137 -9.10 -18.09 -12.06
CA ASN A 137 -7.70 -18.52 -11.84
C ASN A 137 -6.68 -18.08 -12.91
N ASP A 138 -7.04 -17.20 -13.83
CA ASP A 138 -6.07 -16.43 -14.58
C ASP A 138 -5.38 -15.41 -13.65
N PHE A 139 -4.07 -15.23 -13.83
CA PHE A 139 -3.26 -14.36 -12.98
C PHE A 139 -2.78 -13.12 -13.74
N PRO A 140 -3.69 -12.18 -14.08
CA PRO A 140 -3.39 -11.02 -14.91
C PRO A 140 -2.38 -10.06 -14.28
N LYS A 141 -1.74 -9.30 -15.15
CA LYS A 141 -0.68 -8.33 -14.83
C LYS A 141 -1.23 -6.91 -14.98
N PHE A 142 -1.49 -6.24 -13.86
CA PHE A 142 -2.07 -4.89 -13.81
C PHE A 142 -1.07 -3.76 -14.14
N HIS A 143 -0.59 -3.68 -15.39
CA HIS A 143 0.34 -2.62 -15.83
C HIS A 143 -0.33 -1.57 -16.72
N THR A 144 -1.34 -1.96 -17.49
CA THR A 144 -2.11 -1.05 -18.35
C THR A 144 -3.07 -0.21 -17.51
N PRO A 145 -3.43 1.01 -17.96
CA PRO A 145 -4.42 1.84 -17.26
C PRO A 145 -5.78 1.13 -17.16
N GLU A 146 -6.20 0.41 -18.20
CA GLU A 146 -7.46 -0.35 -18.24
C GLU A 146 -7.48 -1.46 -17.18
N SER A 147 -6.42 -2.27 -17.09
CA SER A 147 -6.37 -3.34 -16.07
C SER A 147 -6.27 -2.80 -14.65
N LYS A 148 -5.69 -1.61 -14.46
CA LYS A 148 -5.72 -0.92 -13.15
C LYS A 148 -7.12 -0.41 -12.81
N ALA A 149 -7.87 0.08 -13.80
CA ALA A 149 -9.25 0.49 -13.62
C ALA A 149 -10.15 -0.70 -13.28
N GLU A 150 -10.02 -1.82 -14.00
CA GLU A 150 -10.74 -3.07 -13.69
C GLU A 150 -10.46 -3.56 -12.26
N LEU A 151 -9.18 -3.50 -11.83
CA LEU A 151 -8.81 -3.83 -10.45
C LEU A 151 -9.47 -2.89 -9.43
N LEU A 152 -9.55 -1.60 -9.75
CA LEU A 152 -10.13 -0.59 -8.87
C LEU A 152 -11.65 -0.79 -8.74
N GLU A 153 -12.35 -0.92 -9.87
CA GLU A 153 -13.79 -1.20 -9.92
C GLU A 153 -14.14 -2.48 -9.16
N PHE A 154 -13.33 -3.53 -9.34
CA PHE A 154 -13.50 -4.76 -8.57
C PHE A 154 -13.28 -4.53 -7.07
N ALA A 155 -12.24 -3.78 -6.69
CA ALA A 155 -11.97 -3.49 -5.28
C ALA A 155 -13.08 -2.66 -4.62
N GLU A 156 -13.67 -1.71 -5.35
CA GLU A 156 -14.84 -0.95 -4.93
C GLU A 156 -16.05 -1.86 -4.71
N SER A 157 -16.31 -2.78 -5.65
CA SER A 157 -17.43 -3.73 -5.55
C SER A 157 -17.37 -4.63 -4.31
N ILE A 158 -16.15 -4.96 -3.84
CA ILE A 158 -15.94 -5.83 -2.68
C ILE A 158 -15.58 -5.07 -1.41
N GLU A 159 -15.49 -3.74 -1.46
CA GLU A 159 -15.08 -2.89 -0.35
C GLU A 159 -16.04 -3.06 0.83
N GLN A 160 -17.35 -2.99 0.59
CA GLN A 160 -18.38 -3.09 1.64
C GLN A 160 -18.24 -4.39 2.45
N ASP A 161 -17.87 -5.49 1.79
CA ASP A 161 -17.73 -6.81 2.40
C ASP A 161 -16.34 -7.05 3.01
N CYS A 162 -15.29 -6.46 2.44
CA CYS A 162 -13.91 -6.83 2.74
C CYS A 162 -13.10 -5.75 3.45
N ALA A 163 -13.58 -4.50 3.47
CA ALA A 163 -12.86 -3.40 4.08
C ALA A 163 -12.87 -3.47 5.61
N ILE A 164 -11.79 -2.96 6.20
CA ILE A 164 -11.67 -2.74 7.64
C ILE A 164 -11.11 -1.33 7.83
N PRO A 165 -11.99 -0.31 7.96
CA PRO A 165 -11.59 1.09 8.12
C PRO A 165 -10.66 1.30 9.33
N GLY A 166 -10.90 0.59 10.44
CA GLY A 166 -10.06 0.68 11.65
C GLY A 166 -8.60 0.22 11.48
N ILE A 167 -8.28 -0.46 10.39
CA ILE A 167 -6.93 -0.93 10.03
C ILE A 167 -6.42 -0.21 8.76
N GLY A 168 -7.20 0.72 8.19
CA GLY A 168 -6.87 1.29 6.87
C GLY A 168 -6.77 0.20 5.78
N PHE A 169 -7.51 -0.91 5.94
CA PHE A 169 -7.66 -1.92 4.90
C PHE A 169 -8.89 -1.56 4.07
N GLY A 170 -8.80 -0.50 3.27
CA GLY A 170 -9.84 -0.07 2.33
C GLY A 170 -9.54 -0.53 0.89
N ILE A 171 -10.08 0.18 -0.09
CA ILE A 171 -9.90 -0.07 -1.54
C ILE A 171 -8.41 -0.26 -1.89
N ASP A 172 -7.55 0.66 -1.48
CA ASP A 172 -6.10 0.59 -1.77
C ASP A 172 -5.45 -0.66 -1.18
N GLY A 173 -5.84 -1.04 0.04
CA GLY A 173 -5.34 -2.24 0.71
C GLY A 173 -5.78 -3.52 0.02
N ILE A 174 -7.01 -3.54 -0.51
CA ILE A 174 -7.57 -4.65 -1.29
C ILE A 174 -6.82 -4.77 -2.62
N CYS A 175 -6.68 -3.67 -3.37
CA CYS A 175 -5.92 -3.61 -4.63
C CYS A 175 -4.49 -4.13 -4.46
N ASP A 176 -3.79 -3.67 -3.43
CA ASP A 176 -2.42 -4.10 -3.11
C ASP A 176 -2.34 -5.59 -2.76
N HIS A 177 -3.31 -6.10 -1.99
CA HIS A 177 -3.37 -7.51 -1.63
C HIS A 177 -3.62 -8.39 -2.85
N ILE A 178 -4.52 -8.00 -3.76
CA ILE A 178 -4.77 -8.71 -5.03
C ILE A 178 -3.51 -8.71 -5.91
N ARG A 179 -2.86 -7.56 -6.09
CA ARG A 179 -1.60 -7.43 -6.84
C ARG A 179 -0.50 -8.34 -6.29
N SER A 180 -0.35 -8.38 -4.96
CA SER A 180 0.61 -9.26 -4.29
C SER A 180 0.25 -10.73 -4.47
N TYR A 181 -1.04 -11.07 -4.34
CA TYR A 181 -1.52 -12.43 -4.51
C TYR A 181 -1.20 -12.97 -5.90
N PHE A 182 -1.57 -12.25 -6.97
CA PHE A 182 -1.28 -12.67 -8.34
C PHE A 182 0.21 -12.72 -8.67
N SER A 183 1.01 -11.81 -8.10
CA SER A 183 2.46 -11.85 -8.26
C SER A 183 3.07 -13.11 -7.65
N GLU A 184 2.60 -13.51 -6.46
CA GLU A 184 3.04 -14.72 -5.80
C GLU A 184 2.54 -15.99 -6.53
N GLN A 185 1.28 -16.01 -6.98
CA GLN A 185 0.75 -17.14 -7.75
C GLN A 185 1.54 -17.38 -9.05
N ARG A 186 1.88 -16.32 -9.78
CA ARG A 186 2.76 -16.43 -10.96
C ARG A 186 4.16 -16.91 -10.62
N ARG A 187 4.67 -16.60 -9.43
CA ARG A 187 5.98 -17.08 -8.98
C ARG A 187 5.93 -18.57 -8.66
N TYR A 188 4.90 -19.02 -7.93
CA TYR A 188 4.68 -20.43 -7.64
C TYR A 188 4.43 -21.27 -8.90
N SER A 189 3.65 -20.75 -9.86
CA SER A 189 3.39 -21.48 -11.10
C SER A 189 4.66 -21.71 -11.93
N LYS A 190 5.62 -20.77 -11.89
CA LYS A 190 6.93 -20.95 -12.54
C LYS A 190 7.76 -22.03 -11.85
N PHE A 191 7.81 -21.99 -10.51
CA PHE A 191 8.56 -22.97 -9.73
C PHE A 191 8.03 -24.39 -9.94
N ARG A 192 6.69 -24.56 -9.98
CA ARG A 192 6.07 -25.88 -10.20
C ARG A 192 6.44 -26.47 -11.57
N ARG A 193 6.47 -25.65 -12.63
CA ARG A 193 6.88 -26.09 -13.97
C ARG A 193 8.35 -26.52 -14.02
N SER A 194 9.23 -25.80 -13.32
CA SER A 194 10.66 -26.15 -13.27
C SER A 194 10.96 -27.42 -12.46
N SER A 195 10.12 -27.80 -11.50
CA SER A 195 10.27 -29.04 -10.74
C SER A 195 9.76 -30.28 -11.50
N GLU A 196 8.74 -30.12 -12.35
CA GLU A 196 8.24 -31.20 -13.22
C GLU A 196 9.24 -31.54 -14.35
N GLU A 197 10.07 -30.57 -14.76
CA GLU A 197 11.06 -30.72 -15.84
C GLU A 197 12.39 -31.34 -15.39
N SER A 198 12.68 -31.42 -14.08
CA SER A 198 13.88 -32.09 -13.55
C SER A 198 13.70 -33.58 -13.28
N SER A 199 12.52 -34.13 -13.54
CA SER A 199 12.18 -35.53 -13.24
C SER A 199 12.23 -36.45 -14.46
N ASP A 200 12.48 -35.92 -15.66
CA ASP A 200 12.41 -36.68 -16.92
C ASP A 200 13.78 -36.77 -17.61
N SER A 201 14.76 -37.35 -16.91
CA SER A 201 15.99 -37.86 -17.53
C SER A 201 16.59 -39.00 -16.70
N SER A 202 15.90 -40.15 -16.68
CA SER A 202 16.55 -41.47 -16.59
C SER A 202 15.56 -42.56 -17.02
N SER A 203 15.58 -42.91 -18.32
CA SER A 203 15.07 -44.19 -18.80
C SER A 203 16.14 -45.26 -18.62
N GLY A 204 15.80 -46.34 -17.90
CA GLY A 204 16.64 -47.52 -17.74
C GLY A 204 15.97 -48.65 -16.96
N ASN A 205 15.04 -49.36 -17.62
CA ASN A 205 14.65 -50.78 -17.52
C ASN A 205 14.38 -51.47 -16.16
N GLY A 206 13.20 -52.12 -16.07
CA GLY A 206 13.03 -53.45 -15.44
C GLY A 206 12.13 -53.57 -14.19
N ASP A 207 11.06 -54.37 -14.33
CA ASP A 207 10.34 -55.18 -13.33
C ASP A 207 9.40 -54.53 -12.25
N THR A 208 8.09 -54.78 -12.41
CA THR A 208 7.02 -54.84 -11.36
C THR A 208 7.19 -56.07 -10.44
N PRO A 209 6.46 -56.29 -9.31
CA PRO A 209 5.56 -55.48 -8.44
C PRO A 209 5.94 -55.65 -6.91
N PRO A 210 5.14 -55.41 -5.83
CA PRO A 210 3.71 -55.04 -5.70
C PRO A 210 3.35 -53.90 -4.71
N GLU A 211 2.07 -53.49 -4.78
CA GLU A 211 1.37 -52.60 -3.84
C GLU A 211 1.45 -53.05 -2.37
N PRO A 212 1.29 -52.08 -1.44
CA PRO A 212 0.52 -52.31 -0.23
C PRO A 212 -0.67 -51.35 -0.11
N ARG A 213 -1.87 -51.96 -0.10
CA ARG A 213 -3.10 -51.45 0.51
C ARG A 213 -2.84 -50.93 1.93
N MET A 214 -3.51 -49.84 2.34
CA MET A 214 -4.17 -49.76 3.66
C MET A 214 -5.12 -48.55 3.81
N THR A 215 -6.41 -48.89 3.85
CA THR A 215 -7.48 -48.40 4.74
C THR A 215 -7.83 -46.90 4.82
N MET A 216 -8.94 -46.56 4.17
CA MET A 216 -9.82 -45.45 4.56
C MET A 216 -10.53 -45.79 5.87
N VAL A 217 -10.32 -44.99 6.91
CA VAL A 217 -11.15 -45.00 8.11
C VAL A 217 -12.34 -44.07 7.86
N CYS A 218 -13.46 -44.63 7.41
CA CYS A 218 -14.77 -43.98 7.47
C CYS A 218 -15.25 -44.00 8.92
N VAL A 219 -15.25 -42.85 9.59
CA VAL A 219 -15.94 -42.70 10.88
C VAL A 219 -17.43 -42.54 10.61
N ALA A 220 -18.18 -43.60 10.89
CA ALA A 220 -19.63 -43.63 10.84
C ALA A 220 -20.22 -42.74 11.95
N VAL A 221 -21.09 -41.80 11.57
CA VAL A 221 -21.99 -41.11 12.49
C VAL A 221 -23.34 -41.84 12.41
N PRO A 222 -23.80 -42.50 13.49
CA PRO A 222 -25.07 -43.21 13.48
C PRO A 222 -26.22 -42.26 13.84
N GLY A 223 -27.30 -42.32 13.07
CA GLY A 223 -28.59 -41.81 13.50
C GLY A 223 -29.17 -40.76 12.56
N LEU A 224 -29.86 -41.21 11.52
CA LEU A 224 -31.14 -40.65 11.11
C LEU A 224 -31.89 -41.73 10.33
N SER A 225 -32.86 -42.32 11.02
CA SER A 225 -33.83 -43.28 10.51
C SER A 225 -34.63 -42.63 9.38
N MET A 226 -34.55 -43.17 8.17
CA MET A 226 -35.52 -42.88 7.11
C MET A 226 -36.64 -43.91 7.18
N ILE A 227 -37.78 -43.47 7.70
CA ILE A 227 -39.09 -44.09 7.49
C ILE A 227 -39.54 -43.65 6.09
N ILE A 228 -39.50 -44.55 5.12
CA ILE A 228 -40.24 -44.37 3.86
C ILE A 228 -41.47 -45.25 3.95
N HIS A 229 -42.62 -44.60 4.13
CA HIS A 229 -43.93 -45.21 3.89
C HIS A 229 -44.22 -45.22 2.38
N SER A 230 -44.79 -46.34 1.95
CA SER A 230 -45.45 -46.61 0.66
C SER A 230 -46.31 -45.46 0.15
N LEU A 231 -46.46 -45.33 -1.18
CA LEU A 231 -47.65 -45.79 -1.91
C LEU A 231 -47.61 -45.41 -3.41
N HIS A 232 -48.09 -46.39 -4.20
CA HIS A 232 -48.55 -46.36 -5.60
C HIS A 232 -47.53 -46.25 -6.72
#